data_AF-A0A3N0BXT1-F1
#
_entry.id   AF-A0A3N0BXT1-F1
#
_cell.length_a   1.000
_cell.length_b   1.000
_cell.length_c   1.000
_cell.angle_alpha   90.00
_cell.angle_beta   90.00
_cell.angle_gamma   90.00
#
_symmetry.space_group_name_H-M   'P 1'
#
loop_
_entity.id
_entity.type
_entity.pdbx_description
1 polymer ?
#
loop_
_entity_poly.entity_id
_entity_poly.type
_entity_poly.pdbx_seq_one_letter_code
_entity_poly.pdbx_strand_id
1 'polypeptide(L)'
;MKIKPSQFFKIFIFMGAICLMMACVKNDNFELDTKVRFFNVVDGVAQDFYLNGVRVSTGINYDANSDYIVTFGNKEYTIISKNTATQLSNDTVKKTLEVGKNYSVFYSKTTAKDSVLKVLEDDLTPDTSASRLFFINAGFTLPSKVAITNKSSSFSITLGNGETNGYIKMPTGENSELYLNLVGSSDVDTIPSTNFYKGKTYTIVIDGVNKGNDVGKLKTRLIVNN
;
A
#
# COMPACT_ATOMS: atom_id res chain seq x y z
N MET A 1 -23.45 34.83 57.91
CA MET A 1 -22.87 36.14 57.51
C MET A 1 -22.58 36.09 56.01
N LYS A 2 -23.31 36.85 55.17
CA LYS A 2 -23.14 36.84 53.69
C LYS A 2 -22.18 37.95 53.29
N ILE A 3 -20.99 37.59 52.81
CA ILE A 3 -19.98 38.55 52.33
C ILE A 3 -20.32 38.92 50.88
N LYS A 4 -20.61 40.20 50.62
CA LYS A 4 -20.83 40.71 49.25
C LYS A 4 -19.48 41.02 48.61
N PRO A 5 -19.12 40.42 47.46
CA PRO A 5 -17.85 40.73 46.79
C PRO A 5 -17.84 42.17 46.27
N SER A 6 -16.70 42.85 46.46
CA SER A 6 -16.52 44.26 46.07
C SER A 6 -16.47 44.40 44.54
N GLN A 7 -16.93 45.54 44.02
CA GLN A 7 -16.99 45.81 42.58
C GLN A 7 -15.60 45.75 41.91
N PHE A 8 -14.53 46.01 42.66
CA PHE A 8 -13.14 45.90 42.19
C PHE A 8 -12.73 44.47 41.85
N PHE A 9 -13.22 43.47 42.60
CA PHE A 9 -12.91 42.06 42.34
C PHE A 9 -13.52 41.57 41.03
N LYS A 10 -14.66 42.14 40.62
CA LYS A 10 -15.34 41.78 39.36
C LYS A 10 -14.59 42.30 38.13
N ILE A 11 -14.00 43.50 38.22
CA ILE A 11 -13.22 44.09 37.11
C ILE A 11 -11.92 43.31 36.89
N PHE A 12 -11.27 42.85 37.97
CA PHE A 12 -10.02 42.09 37.87
C PHE A 12 -10.21 40.71 37.21
N ILE A 13 -11.34 40.03 37.49
CA ILE A 13 -11.70 38.77 36.81
C ILE A 13 -11.97 39.00 35.31
N PHE A 14 -12.59 40.14 34.95
CA PHE A 14 -12.90 40.43 33.55
C PHE A 14 -11.65 40.73 32.72
N MET A 15 -10.65 41.41 33.30
CA MET A 15 -9.38 41.70 32.63
C MET A 15 -8.50 40.45 32.42
N GLY A 16 -8.50 39.53 33.39
CA GLY A 16 -7.77 38.24 33.28
C GLY A 16 -8.34 37.30 32.21
N ALA A 17 -9.66 37.33 31.99
CA ALA A 17 -10.31 36.52 30.95
C ALA A 17 -9.92 36.94 29.52
N ILE A 18 -9.63 38.23 29.30
CA ILE A 18 -9.25 38.76 27.98
C ILE A 18 -7.82 38.33 27.60
N CYS A 19 -6.90 38.25 28.56
CA CYS A 19 -5.53 37.78 28.31
C CYS A 19 -5.44 36.28 27.96
N LEU A 20 -6.37 35.45 28.45
CA LEU A 20 -6.41 34.01 28.14
C LEU A 20 -6.88 33.70 26.71
N MET A 21 -7.52 34.67 26.02
CA MET A 21 -8.00 34.46 24.64
C MET A 21 -6.94 34.78 23.57
N MET A 22 -5.82 35.43 23.90
CA MET A 22 -4.75 35.73 22.93
C MET A 22 -3.66 34.65 22.84
N ALA A 23 -3.66 33.64 23.70
CA ALA A 23 -2.61 32.61 23.73
C ALA A 23 -2.87 31.41 22.80
N CYS A 24 -3.84 31.49 21.89
CA CYS A 24 -4.12 30.44 20.92
C CYS A 24 -3.62 30.86 19.53
N VAL A 25 -2.31 31.04 19.38
CA VAL A 25 -1.68 30.99 18.06
C VAL A 25 -1.68 29.52 17.65
N LYS A 26 -2.75 29.10 16.99
CA LYS A 26 -2.81 27.82 16.30
C LYS A 26 -1.75 27.89 15.22
N ASN A 27 -0.64 27.18 15.41
CA ASN A 27 0.34 26.99 14.36
C ASN A 27 -0.34 26.18 13.25
N ASP A 28 -0.88 26.85 12.24
CA ASP A 28 -1.48 26.25 11.05
C ASP A 28 -0.38 25.69 10.12
N ASN A 29 0.62 25.02 10.69
CA ASN A 29 1.41 24.05 9.92
C ASN A 29 0.49 22.87 9.64
N PHE A 30 -0.40 23.04 8.67
CA PHE A 30 -1.00 21.93 7.94
C PHE A 30 0.13 21.29 7.15
N GLU A 31 0.99 20.56 7.84
CA GLU A 31 1.84 19.56 7.19
C GLU A 31 0.86 18.55 6.58
N LEU A 32 0.66 18.71 5.27
CA LEU A 32 -0.32 17.96 4.55
C LEU A 32 0.21 16.54 4.36
N ASP A 33 -0.51 15.56 4.92
CA ASP A 33 -0.04 14.19 4.99
C ASP A 33 -0.23 13.41 3.68
N THR A 34 0.67 12.46 3.47
CA THR A 34 0.55 11.38 2.49
C THR A 34 0.88 10.07 3.19
N LYS A 35 0.45 8.92 2.65
CA LYS A 35 0.72 7.61 3.24
C LYS A 35 1.48 6.71 2.29
N VAL A 36 2.41 5.93 2.82
CA VAL A 36 3.18 4.96 2.04
C VAL A 36 3.30 3.63 2.79
N ARG A 37 3.19 2.52 2.07
CA ARG A 37 3.48 1.18 2.58
C ARG A 37 4.43 0.46 1.65
N PHE A 38 5.14 -0.53 2.18
CA PHE A 38 6.21 -1.23 1.47
C PHE A 38 5.91 -2.72 1.39
N PHE A 39 6.17 -3.32 0.23
CA PHE A 39 6.03 -4.74 -0.04
C PHE A 39 7.40 -5.32 -0.41
N ASN A 40 7.76 -6.45 0.21
CA ASN A 40 8.88 -7.24 -0.24
C ASN A 40 8.37 -8.51 -0.94
N VAL A 41 8.54 -8.56 -2.26
CA VAL A 41 8.19 -9.72 -3.09
C VAL A 41 9.43 -10.50 -3.51
N VAL A 42 10.62 -10.14 -2.99
CA VAL A 42 11.86 -10.85 -3.29
C VAL A 42 12.08 -11.95 -2.26
N ASP A 43 12.10 -13.20 -2.72
CA ASP A 43 12.44 -14.38 -1.90
C ASP A 43 13.94 -14.41 -1.57
N GLY A 44 14.31 -13.60 -0.57
CA GLY A 44 15.68 -13.45 -0.09
C GLY A 44 15.72 -12.84 1.31
N VAL A 45 16.75 -12.03 1.56
CA VAL A 45 16.93 -11.35 2.85
C VAL A 45 15.82 -10.32 3.05
N ALA A 46 15.37 -10.18 4.29
CA ALA A 46 14.43 -9.13 4.69
C ALA A 46 14.95 -7.73 4.31
N GLN A 47 14.03 -6.82 4.04
CA GLN A 47 14.34 -5.47 3.59
C GLN A 47 13.97 -4.40 4.62
N ASP A 48 14.86 -3.44 4.79
CA ASP A 48 14.60 -2.15 5.42
C ASP A 48 14.31 -1.12 4.32
N PHE A 49 13.34 -0.23 4.56
CA PHE A 49 12.94 0.82 3.62
C PHE A 49 13.20 2.21 4.19
N TYR A 50 13.64 3.11 3.33
CA TYR A 50 14.06 4.45 3.69
C TYR A 50 13.38 5.51 2.82
N LEU A 51 13.07 6.65 3.41
CA LEU A 51 12.63 7.86 2.74
C LEU A 51 13.65 8.97 3.02
N ASN A 52 14.32 9.48 1.98
CA ASN A 52 15.37 10.50 2.10
C ASN A 52 16.45 10.14 3.15
N GLY A 53 16.84 8.87 3.20
CA GLY A 53 17.85 8.35 4.12
C GLY A 53 17.36 8.05 5.54
N VAL A 54 16.10 8.36 5.89
CA VAL A 54 15.49 7.98 7.17
C VAL A 54 14.82 6.62 7.03
N ARG A 55 15.14 5.67 7.91
CA ARG A 55 14.49 4.35 7.92
C ARG A 55 13.06 4.49 8.41
N VAL A 56 12.10 4.02 7.60
CA VAL A 56 10.66 4.09 7.92
C VAL A 56 10.02 2.72 8.10
N SER A 57 10.62 1.66 7.57
CA SER A 57 10.21 0.28 7.81
C SER A 57 11.42 -0.63 7.91
N THR A 58 11.32 -1.70 8.69
CA THR A 58 12.43 -2.61 8.97
C THR A 58 12.02 -4.07 8.89
N GLY A 59 12.91 -4.90 8.36
CA GLY A 59 12.77 -6.35 8.41
C GLY A 59 11.55 -6.91 7.65
N ILE A 60 11.13 -6.27 6.55
CA ILE A 60 10.02 -6.80 5.75
C ILE A 60 10.50 -8.06 5.04
N ASN A 61 10.02 -9.21 5.50
CA ASN A 61 10.31 -10.51 4.91
C ASN A 61 9.67 -10.68 3.53
N TYR A 62 10.14 -11.68 2.78
CA TYR A 62 9.45 -12.12 1.57
C TYR A 62 7.97 -12.40 1.87
N ASP A 63 7.10 -11.96 0.96
CA ASP A 63 5.65 -12.16 1.06
C ASP A 63 5.00 -11.45 2.26
N ALA A 64 5.67 -10.40 2.77
CA ALA A 64 5.12 -9.48 3.77
C ALA A 64 4.98 -8.06 3.20
N ASN A 65 4.29 -7.22 3.97
CA ASN A 65 4.21 -5.78 3.74
C ASN A 65 4.18 -5.04 5.08
N SER A 66 4.54 -3.76 5.06
CA SER A 66 4.35 -2.89 6.20
C SER A 66 2.91 -2.40 6.30
N ASP A 67 2.56 -1.82 7.45
CA ASP A 67 1.45 -0.90 7.55
C ASP A 67 1.71 0.38 6.74
N TYR A 68 0.66 1.19 6.55
CA TYR A 68 0.80 2.54 6.03
C TYR A 68 1.51 3.44 7.03
N ILE A 69 2.58 4.07 6.58
CA ILE A 69 3.35 5.08 7.30
C ILE A 69 2.94 6.45 6.79
N VAL A 70 2.64 7.36 7.71
CA VAL A 70 2.31 8.76 7.40
C VAL A 70 3.61 9.55 7.21
N THR A 71 3.65 10.38 6.17
CA THR A 71 4.78 11.28 5.90
C THR A 71 4.28 12.56 5.22
N PHE A 72 5.17 13.51 4.96
CA PHE A 72 4.81 14.77 4.33
C PHE A 72 4.51 14.60 2.84
N GLY A 73 3.36 15.10 2.39
CA GLY A 73 2.99 15.19 0.98
C GLY A 73 3.63 16.39 0.26
N ASN A 74 3.38 16.46 -1.05
CA ASN A 74 3.95 17.43 -2.00
C ASN A 74 5.48 17.57 -1.89
N LYS A 75 6.14 16.44 -1.63
CA LYS A 75 7.59 16.36 -1.44
C LYS A 75 8.16 15.23 -2.29
N GLU A 76 9.31 15.48 -2.92
CA GLU A 76 10.09 14.43 -3.57
C GLU A 76 10.83 13.61 -2.49
N TYR A 77 10.68 12.30 -2.58
CA TYR A 77 11.42 11.35 -1.76
C TYR A 77 12.34 10.51 -2.64
N THR A 78 13.57 10.33 -2.16
CA THR A 78 14.44 9.22 -2.55
C THR A 78 14.06 8.02 -1.70
N ILE A 79 13.43 7.03 -2.31
CA ILE A 79 12.98 5.80 -1.68
C ILE A 79 14.03 4.72 -1.93
N ILE A 80 14.48 4.05 -0.87
CA ILE A 80 15.58 3.07 -0.94
C ILE A 80 15.16 1.78 -0.23
N SER A 81 15.49 0.64 -0.84
CA SER A 81 15.43 -0.68 -0.19
C SER A 81 16.84 -1.14 0.15
N LYS A 82 17.06 -1.61 1.38
CA LYS A 82 18.33 -2.16 1.84
C LYS A 82 18.14 -3.51 2.49
N ASN A 83 19.09 -4.42 2.29
CA ASN A 83 19.13 -5.66 3.07
C ASN A 83 19.25 -5.34 4.56
N THR A 84 18.36 -5.86 5.39
CA THR A 84 18.36 -5.58 6.84
C THR A 84 19.69 -5.95 7.50
N ALA A 85 20.30 -7.07 7.10
CA ALA A 85 21.54 -7.56 7.70
C ALA A 85 22.80 -6.79 7.24
N THR A 86 22.95 -6.56 5.93
CA THR A 86 24.19 -5.99 5.36
C THR A 86 24.11 -4.50 5.10
N GLN A 87 22.91 -3.92 5.13
CA GLN A 87 22.63 -2.51 4.83
C GLN A 87 23.03 -2.09 3.39
N LEU A 88 23.31 -3.06 2.51
CA LEU A 88 23.56 -2.83 1.10
C LEU A 88 22.27 -2.41 0.41
N SER A 89 22.36 -1.31 -0.36
CA SER A 89 21.26 -0.82 -1.19
C SER A 89 21.00 -1.78 -2.33
N ASN A 90 19.76 -2.24 -2.45
CA ASN A 90 19.34 -3.13 -3.53
C ASN A 90 18.71 -2.36 -4.70
N ASP A 91 17.96 -1.29 -4.41
CA ASP A 91 17.43 -0.39 -5.43
C ASP A 91 17.08 0.98 -4.83
N THR A 92 16.94 2.00 -5.69
CA THR A 92 16.58 3.37 -5.31
C THR A 92 15.71 4.02 -6.39
N VAL A 93 14.62 4.67 -5.98
CA VAL A 93 13.72 5.41 -6.88
C VAL A 93 13.37 6.78 -6.30
N LYS A 94 13.24 7.79 -7.16
CA LYS A 94 12.73 9.11 -6.76
C LYS A 94 11.25 9.24 -7.11
N LYS A 95 10.44 9.75 -6.19
CA LYS A 95 9.01 9.99 -6.42
C LYS A 95 8.51 11.17 -5.60
N THR A 96 7.76 12.06 -6.24
CA THR A 96 6.92 13.04 -5.54
C THR A 96 5.68 12.35 -5.00
N LEU A 97 5.51 12.37 -3.68
CA LEU A 97 4.32 11.87 -3.01
C LEU A 97 3.38 13.03 -2.77
N GLU A 98 2.18 12.98 -3.34
CA GLU A 98 1.20 14.06 -3.26
C GLU A 98 0.38 13.99 -1.97
N VAL A 99 -0.10 15.15 -1.55
CA VAL A 99 -0.97 15.29 -0.37
C VAL A 99 -2.26 14.50 -0.54
N GLY A 100 -2.69 13.84 0.54
CA GLY A 100 -3.95 13.10 0.59
C GLY A 100 -3.95 11.82 -0.25
N LYS A 101 -2.82 11.47 -0.86
CA LYS A 101 -2.63 10.22 -1.60
C LYS A 101 -2.05 9.13 -0.73
N ASN A 102 -2.30 7.90 -1.14
CA ASN A 102 -1.73 6.71 -0.53
C ASN A 102 -0.86 6.02 -1.59
N TYR A 103 0.26 5.41 -1.19
CA TYR A 103 1.18 4.77 -2.10
C TYR A 103 1.60 3.39 -1.61
N SER A 104 1.70 2.45 -2.55
CA SER A 104 2.35 1.16 -2.35
C SER A 104 3.68 1.13 -3.09
N VAL A 105 4.74 0.75 -2.39
CA VAL A 105 6.07 0.56 -2.95
C VAL A 105 6.39 -0.93 -2.98
N PHE A 106 6.52 -1.50 -4.17
CA PHE A 106 6.84 -2.91 -4.36
C PHE A 106 8.33 -3.07 -4.66
N TYR A 107 9.04 -3.79 -3.80
CA TYR A 107 10.36 -4.30 -4.10
C TYR A 107 10.23 -5.71 -4.68
N SER A 108 10.56 -5.86 -5.96
CA SER A 108 10.45 -7.13 -6.70
C SER A 108 11.63 -7.35 -7.62
N LYS A 109 11.84 -8.61 -8.04
CA LYS A 109 12.85 -8.98 -9.02
C LYS A 109 12.35 -8.69 -10.44
N THR A 110 13.25 -8.25 -11.32
CA THR A 110 13.00 -8.16 -12.77
C THR A 110 13.74 -9.27 -13.51
N THR A 111 14.89 -9.69 -12.98
CA THR A 111 15.69 -10.84 -13.41
C THR A 111 16.19 -11.58 -12.17
N ALA A 112 16.90 -12.69 -12.35
CA ALA A 112 17.54 -13.38 -11.22
C ALA A 112 18.50 -12.47 -10.42
N LYS A 113 19.15 -11.51 -11.08
CA LYS A 113 20.12 -10.60 -10.47
C LYS A 113 19.48 -9.27 -10.07
N ASP A 114 18.66 -8.71 -10.95
CA ASP A 114 18.17 -7.33 -10.85
C ASP A 114 16.84 -7.24 -10.10
N SER A 115 16.70 -6.21 -9.29
CA SER A 115 15.47 -5.89 -8.55
C SER A 115 15.11 -4.44 -8.74
N VAL A 116 13.84 -4.10 -8.53
CA VAL A 116 13.31 -2.75 -8.74
C VAL A 116 12.30 -2.39 -7.65
N LEU A 117 12.22 -1.10 -7.34
CA LEU A 117 11.18 -0.43 -6.58
C LEU A 117 10.17 0.17 -7.53
N LYS A 118 8.96 -0.37 -7.50
CA LYS A 118 7.82 0.19 -8.23
C LYS A 118 6.90 0.93 -7.26
N VAL A 119 6.75 2.25 -7.45
CA VAL A 119 5.86 3.09 -6.64
C VAL A 119 4.53 3.25 -7.38
N LEU A 120 3.43 2.91 -6.71
CA LEU A 120 2.08 2.94 -7.24
C LEU A 120 1.18 3.75 -6.31
N GLU A 121 0.32 4.59 -6.88
CA GLU A 121 -0.72 5.29 -6.11
C GLU A 121 -1.86 4.32 -5.83
N ASP A 122 -2.28 4.26 -4.57
CA ASP A 122 -3.44 3.48 -4.14
C ASP A 122 -4.70 4.34 -4.17
N ASP A 123 -5.68 3.93 -4.96
CA ASP A 123 -7.04 4.47 -4.91
C ASP A 123 -7.88 3.64 -3.93
N LEU A 124 -7.97 4.15 -2.70
CA LEU A 124 -8.71 3.53 -1.60
C LEU A 124 -10.15 4.03 -1.49
N THR A 125 -10.67 4.73 -2.51
CA THR A 125 -12.05 5.21 -2.52
C THR A 125 -13.01 4.03 -2.40
N PRO A 126 -13.85 3.95 -1.36
CA PRO A 126 -14.79 2.83 -1.21
C PRO A 126 -15.83 2.83 -2.35
N ASP A 127 -16.22 1.64 -2.79
CA ASP A 127 -17.38 1.46 -3.68
C ASP A 127 -18.43 0.62 -2.96
N THR A 128 -19.52 1.24 -2.54
CA THR A 128 -20.57 0.54 -1.76
C THR A 128 -21.33 -0.51 -2.55
N SER A 129 -21.21 -0.52 -3.88
CA SER A 129 -21.91 -1.44 -4.77
C SER A 129 -21.11 -2.69 -5.13
N ALA A 130 -19.78 -2.61 -5.06
CA ALA A 130 -18.86 -3.63 -5.56
C ALA A 130 -17.61 -3.80 -4.67
N SER A 131 -16.84 -4.84 -4.92
CA SER A 131 -15.44 -4.88 -4.51
C SER A 131 -14.58 -4.20 -5.57
N ARG A 132 -13.43 -3.63 -5.17
CA ARG A 132 -12.45 -3.05 -6.09
C ARG A 132 -11.18 -3.87 -6.07
N LEU A 133 -10.65 -4.24 -7.22
CA LEU A 133 -9.45 -5.06 -7.32
C LEU A 133 -8.35 -4.31 -8.06
N PHE A 134 -7.13 -4.40 -7.52
CA PHE A 134 -5.90 -4.00 -8.17
C PHE A 134 -4.99 -5.21 -8.32
N PHE A 135 -4.39 -5.40 -9.49
CA PHE A 135 -3.49 -6.52 -9.74
C PHE A 135 -2.10 -6.02 -10.08
N ILE A 136 -1.10 -6.66 -9.49
CA ILE A 136 0.31 -6.51 -9.86
C ILE A 136 0.92 -7.88 -10.06
N ASN A 137 1.57 -8.08 -11.20
CA ASN A 137 2.43 -9.24 -11.39
C ASN A 137 3.88 -8.85 -11.12
N ALA A 138 4.48 -9.47 -10.11
CA ALA A 138 5.87 -9.33 -9.69
C ALA A 138 6.66 -10.63 -9.84
N GLY A 139 6.06 -11.64 -10.48
CA GLY A 139 6.62 -12.99 -10.64
C GLY A 139 7.61 -13.10 -11.79
N PHE A 140 8.87 -12.72 -11.56
CA PHE A 140 9.92 -12.80 -12.59
C PHE A 140 10.29 -14.24 -13.01
N THR A 141 9.97 -15.24 -12.18
CA THR A 141 10.20 -16.66 -12.46
C THR A 141 9.07 -17.30 -13.26
N LEU A 142 7.94 -16.61 -13.44
CA LEU A 142 6.83 -17.13 -14.22
C LEU A 142 7.23 -17.23 -15.71
N PRO A 143 7.01 -18.39 -16.35
CA PRO A 143 7.47 -18.63 -17.72
C PRO A 143 6.63 -17.91 -18.79
N SER A 144 5.47 -17.37 -18.42
CA SER A 144 4.56 -16.67 -19.31
C SER A 144 3.80 -15.58 -18.55
N LYS A 145 3.01 -14.78 -19.29
CA LYS A 145 2.03 -13.89 -18.67
C LYS A 145 0.97 -14.69 -17.90
N VAL A 146 0.31 -14.03 -16.96
CA VAL A 146 -0.79 -14.57 -16.16
C VAL A 146 -2.11 -14.04 -16.70
N ALA A 147 -2.98 -14.94 -17.13
CA ALA A 147 -4.36 -14.67 -17.47
C ALA A 147 -5.20 -14.67 -16.19
N ILE A 148 -6.09 -13.67 -16.07
CA ILE A 148 -6.94 -13.49 -14.89
C ILE A 148 -8.34 -13.20 -15.39
N THR A 149 -9.29 -13.99 -14.90
CA THR A 149 -10.71 -13.84 -15.20
C THR A 149 -11.51 -14.03 -13.92
N ASN A 150 -12.77 -13.59 -13.95
CA ASN A 150 -13.72 -13.99 -12.93
C ASN A 150 -14.74 -14.99 -13.49
N LYS A 151 -15.49 -15.64 -12.61
CA LYS A 151 -16.46 -16.66 -12.99
C LYS A 151 -17.57 -16.22 -13.94
N SER A 152 -18.01 -14.96 -13.87
CA SER A 152 -18.95 -14.44 -14.88
C SER A 152 -18.29 -13.98 -16.18
N SER A 153 -16.96 -14.05 -16.27
CA SER A 153 -16.17 -13.51 -17.40
C SER A 153 -16.45 -12.03 -17.69
N SER A 154 -16.85 -11.27 -16.67
CA SER A 154 -17.10 -9.83 -16.77
C SER A 154 -15.85 -9.01 -17.06
N PHE A 155 -14.68 -9.57 -16.76
CA PHE A 155 -13.39 -9.05 -17.20
C PHE A 155 -12.42 -10.17 -17.53
N SER A 156 -11.45 -9.84 -18.39
CA SER A 156 -10.29 -10.68 -18.70
C SER A 156 -9.07 -9.78 -18.84
N ILE A 157 -8.04 -10.04 -18.05
CA ILE A 157 -6.78 -9.30 -18.07
C ILE A 157 -5.62 -10.27 -18.22
N THR A 158 -4.51 -9.80 -18.78
CA THR A 158 -3.28 -10.60 -18.91
C THR A 158 -2.09 -9.74 -18.52
N LEU A 159 -1.31 -10.19 -17.54
CA LEU A 159 -0.21 -9.43 -16.95
C LEU A 159 1.12 -10.21 -17.05
N GLY A 160 2.13 -9.59 -17.64
CA GLY A 160 3.53 -10.01 -17.56
C GLY A 160 4.24 -9.48 -16.32
N ASN A 161 5.50 -9.88 -16.10
CA ASN A 161 6.28 -9.40 -14.96
C ASN A 161 6.41 -7.87 -14.95
N GLY A 162 6.13 -7.25 -13.81
CA GLY A 162 6.12 -5.81 -13.60
C GLY A 162 4.86 -5.12 -14.12
N GLU A 163 3.96 -5.80 -14.84
CA GLU A 163 2.72 -5.20 -15.34
C GLU A 163 1.66 -5.11 -14.23
N THR A 164 0.79 -4.10 -14.36
CA THR A 164 -0.33 -3.84 -13.45
C THR A 164 -1.60 -3.59 -14.23
N ASN A 165 -2.72 -3.86 -13.59
CA ASN A 165 -4.03 -3.37 -14.00
C ASN A 165 -4.35 -2.11 -13.19
N GLY A 166 -5.18 -1.20 -13.73
CA GLY A 166 -5.86 -0.22 -12.90
C GLY A 166 -6.84 -0.88 -11.93
N TYR A 167 -7.58 -0.07 -11.18
CA TYR A 167 -8.63 -0.60 -10.32
C TYR A 167 -9.84 -1.03 -11.14
N ILE A 168 -10.24 -2.30 -11.02
CA ILE A 168 -11.47 -2.82 -11.61
C ILE A 168 -12.54 -2.98 -10.54
N LYS A 169 -13.79 -2.75 -10.93
CA LYS A 169 -14.95 -3.05 -10.09
C LYS A 169 -15.38 -4.49 -10.35
N MET A 170 -15.59 -5.25 -9.29
CA MET A 170 -16.09 -6.61 -9.35
C MET A 170 -17.32 -6.75 -8.46
N PRO A 171 -18.49 -7.10 -9.04
CA PRO A 171 -19.66 -7.48 -8.26
C PRO A 171 -19.32 -8.61 -7.30
N THR A 172 -19.83 -8.55 -6.08
CA THR A 172 -19.60 -9.57 -5.06
C THR A 172 -20.70 -10.63 -5.05
N GLY A 173 -20.38 -11.82 -4.56
CA GLY A 173 -21.27 -12.98 -4.54
C GLY A 173 -20.70 -14.15 -5.34
N GLU A 174 -21.51 -15.16 -5.65
CA GLU A 174 -21.05 -16.43 -6.23
C GLU A 174 -20.26 -16.30 -7.55
N ASN A 175 -20.46 -15.20 -8.28
CA ASN A 175 -19.78 -14.91 -9.55
C ASN A 175 -18.45 -14.15 -9.41
N SER A 176 -18.03 -13.86 -8.18
CA SER A 176 -16.82 -13.08 -7.88
C SER A 176 -15.60 -13.93 -7.59
N GLU A 177 -15.67 -15.24 -7.83
CA GLU A 177 -14.51 -16.13 -7.82
C GLU A 177 -13.57 -15.74 -8.96
N LEU A 178 -12.27 -15.67 -8.64
CA LEU A 178 -11.22 -15.36 -9.60
C LEU A 178 -10.49 -16.62 -10.02
N TYR A 179 -10.18 -16.72 -11.30
CA TYR A 179 -9.32 -17.73 -11.89
C TYR A 179 -8.04 -17.05 -12.37
N LEU A 180 -6.90 -17.61 -12.00
CA LEU A 180 -5.58 -17.17 -12.44
C LEU A 180 -4.82 -18.36 -13.01
N ASN A 181 -4.27 -18.21 -14.21
CA ASN A 181 -3.47 -19.26 -14.83
C ASN A 181 -2.37 -18.66 -15.70
N LEU A 182 -1.27 -19.41 -15.86
CA LEU A 182 -0.26 -19.07 -16.84
C LEU A 182 -0.84 -19.25 -18.25
N VAL A 183 -0.60 -18.28 -19.14
CA VAL A 183 -1.03 -18.36 -20.54
C VAL A 183 -0.44 -19.61 -21.19
N GLY A 184 -1.32 -20.49 -21.70
CA GLY A 184 -0.92 -21.77 -22.29
C GLY A 184 -0.83 -22.93 -21.28
N SER A 185 -1.08 -22.70 -19.98
CA SER A 185 -1.21 -23.73 -18.96
C SER A 185 -2.67 -24.11 -18.70
N SER A 186 -2.90 -25.38 -18.36
CA SER A 186 -4.17 -25.90 -17.84
C SER A 186 -4.31 -25.78 -16.32
N ASP A 187 -3.23 -25.42 -15.62
CA ASP A 187 -3.24 -25.26 -14.17
C ASP A 187 -3.89 -23.93 -13.79
N VAL A 188 -4.96 -24.01 -13.00
CA VAL A 188 -5.75 -22.85 -12.57
C VAL A 188 -5.66 -22.71 -11.07
N ASP A 189 -5.19 -21.54 -10.61
CA ASP A 189 -5.30 -21.10 -9.23
C ASP A 189 -6.60 -20.30 -9.05
N THR A 190 -7.18 -20.38 -7.86
CA THR A 190 -8.50 -19.78 -7.57
C THR A 190 -8.47 -18.94 -6.31
N ILE A 191 -9.06 -17.74 -6.38
CA ILE A 191 -9.40 -16.97 -5.17
C ILE A 191 -10.92 -17.05 -4.98
N PRO A 192 -11.40 -17.69 -3.90
CA PRO A 192 -12.82 -17.96 -3.73
C PRO A 192 -13.63 -16.68 -3.56
N SER A 193 -14.88 -16.72 -4.03
CA SER A 193 -15.81 -15.59 -3.95
C SER A 193 -16.03 -15.06 -2.52
N THR A 194 -15.88 -15.93 -1.51
CA THR A 194 -16.04 -15.60 -0.08
C THR A 194 -15.04 -14.56 0.43
N ASN A 195 -13.95 -14.30 -0.30
CA ASN A 195 -12.95 -13.32 0.09
C ASN A 195 -13.34 -11.87 -0.26
N PHE A 196 -14.37 -11.67 -1.10
CA PHE A 196 -14.69 -10.38 -1.68
C PHE A 196 -15.98 -9.78 -1.11
N TYR A 197 -15.86 -8.60 -0.51
CA TYR A 197 -16.96 -7.86 0.11
C TYR A 197 -17.16 -6.48 -0.53
N LYS A 198 -18.41 -5.99 -0.52
CA LYS A 198 -18.73 -4.65 -1.04
C LYS A 198 -18.05 -3.59 -0.18
N GLY A 199 -17.63 -2.49 -0.80
CA GLY A 199 -16.94 -1.40 -0.10
C GLY A 199 -15.45 -1.65 0.12
N LYS A 200 -14.96 -2.86 -0.18
CA LYS A 200 -13.57 -3.26 0.05
C LYS A 200 -12.73 -3.16 -1.21
N THR A 201 -11.51 -2.70 -1.02
CA THR A 201 -10.47 -2.59 -2.04
C THR A 201 -9.38 -3.61 -1.75
N TYR A 202 -9.03 -4.39 -2.76
CA TYR A 202 -8.07 -5.48 -2.67
C TYR A 202 -6.88 -5.24 -3.59
N THR A 203 -5.70 -5.61 -3.13
CA THR A 203 -4.50 -5.75 -3.97
C THR A 203 -4.18 -7.23 -4.08
N ILE A 204 -4.15 -7.74 -5.30
CA ILE A 204 -3.73 -9.10 -5.61
C ILE A 204 -2.30 -9.02 -6.14
N VAL A 205 -1.35 -9.53 -5.34
CA VAL A 205 0.04 -9.66 -5.74
C VAL A 205 0.23 -11.04 -6.32
N ILE A 206 0.69 -11.07 -7.57
CA ILE A 206 1.00 -12.29 -8.31
C ILE A 206 2.51 -12.44 -8.33
N ASP A 207 3.00 -13.62 -7.99
CA ASP A 207 4.41 -13.97 -7.96
C ASP A 207 4.61 -15.38 -8.55
N GLY A 208 5.86 -15.76 -8.76
CA GLY A 208 6.24 -17.14 -9.08
C GLY A 208 6.98 -17.76 -7.91
N VAL A 209 6.82 -19.06 -7.71
CA VAL A 209 7.65 -19.80 -6.75
C VAL A 209 9.12 -19.70 -7.21
N ASN A 210 9.99 -19.31 -6.28
CA ASN A 210 11.36 -18.92 -6.60
C ASN A 210 12.42 -19.97 -6.26
N LYS A 211 12.06 -21.04 -5.53
CA LYS A 211 12.96 -22.12 -5.07
C LYS A 211 12.26 -23.48 -5.06
N GLY A 212 13.04 -24.56 -5.14
CA GLY A 212 12.54 -25.93 -5.04
C GLY A 212 12.02 -26.52 -6.35
N ASN A 213 11.23 -27.59 -6.26
CA ASN A 213 10.70 -28.30 -7.43
C ASN A 213 9.54 -27.57 -8.11
N ASP A 214 8.98 -26.56 -7.43
CA ASP A 214 7.82 -25.80 -7.87
C ASP A 214 8.20 -24.48 -8.56
N VAL A 215 9.49 -24.24 -8.84
CA VAL A 215 9.95 -22.99 -9.47
C VAL A 215 9.14 -22.66 -10.72
N GLY A 216 8.66 -21.42 -10.79
CA GLY A 216 7.83 -20.93 -11.90
C GLY A 216 6.35 -21.27 -11.79
N LYS A 217 5.91 -22.02 -10.77
CA LYS A 217 4.49 -22.15 -10.44
C LYS A 217 3.92 -20.82 -9.94
N LEU A 218 2.68 -20.58 -10.31
CA LEU A 218 1.93 -19.39 -9.91
C LEU A 218 1.74 -19.36 -8.39
N LYS A 219 1.96 -18.20 -7.79
CA LYS A 219 1.64 -17.91 -6.39
C LYS A 219 0.87 -16.60 -6.32
N THR A 220 -0.15 -16.57 -5.47
CA THR A 220 -1.02 -15.41 -5.31
C THR A 220 -1.11 -15.00 -3.84
N ARG A 221 -1.18 -13.69 -3.59
CA ARG A 221 -1.46 -13.12 -2.27
C ARG A 221 -2.53 -12.05 -2.40
N LEU A 222 -3.59 -12.20 -1.60
CA LEU A 222 -4.68 -11.24 -1.47
C LEU A 222 -4.43 -10.32 -0.27
N ILE A 223 -4.39 -9.02 -0.49
CA ILE A 223 -4.28 -8.00 0.56
C ILE A 223 -5.57 -7.16 0.57
N VAL A 224 -6.14 -6.99 1.77
CA VAL A 224 -7.28 -6.09 2.01
C VAL A 224 -6.74 -4.71 2.39
N ASN A 225 -7.16 -3.66 1.68
CA ASN A 225 -6.61 -2.32 1.85
C ASN A 225 -7.45 -1.40 2.77
N ASN A 226 -8.73 -1.69 2.98
CA ASN A 226 -9.66 -0.89 3.79
C ASN A 226 -10.80 -1.72 4.39
#